data_AF-A0A914N6P5-F1
#
_entry.id   AF-A0A914N6P5-F1
#
_cell.length_a   1.000
_cell.length_b   1.000
_cell.length_c   1.000
_cell.angle_alpha   90.00
_cell.angle_beta   90.00
_cell.angle_gamma   90.00
#
_symmetry.space_group_name_H-M   'P 1'
#
loop_
_entity.id
_entity.type
_entity.pdbx_description
1 polymer ?
#
loop_
_entity_poly.entity_id
_entity_poly.type
_entity_poly.pdbx_seq_one_letter_code
_entity_poly.pdbx_strand_id
1 'polypeptide(L)'
;MYLYNLTLQGITSINCAVHGSFTGNSKQQEVCVAKGSVLQLLFCDPKTGKISVICSCDTFGIIRSLLTFRLTGSSKDYIAVASDSGRIVILEYSSQKHSFERVHQETYGKSGCRRVVP
;
A
#
# COMPACT_ATOMS: atom_id res chain seq x y z
N MET A 1 26.01 4.60 20.40
CA MET A 1 24.96 5.11 19.49
C MET A 1 24.08 6.03 20.32
N TYR A 2 23.99 7.33 20.01
CA TYR A 2 23.47 8.36 20.95
C TYR A 2 22.34 9.24 20.40
N LEU A 3 21.78 8.92 19.23
CA LEU A 3 20.71 9.69 18.60
C LEU A 3 19.52 8.79 18.26
N TYR A 4 18.30 9.35 18.33
CA TYR A 4 17.04 8.69 18.01
C TYR A 4 16.24 9.54 17.00
N ASN A 5 15.79 8.92 15.91
CA ASN A 5 14.99 9.57 14.88
C ASN A 5 13.50 9.31 15.12
N LEU A 6 12.68 10.37 15.11
CA LEU A 6 11.23 10.30 15.28
C LEU A 6 10.52 11.24 14.29
N THR A 7 9.50 10.72 13.60
CA THR A 7 8.66 11.50 12.69
C THR A 7 7.47 12.10 13.45
N LEU A 8 7.43 13.43 13.58
CA LEU A 8 6.30 14.13 14.24
C LEU A 8 5.08 14.28 13.32
N GLN A 9 5.33 14.59 12.05
CA GLN A 9 4.31 14.71 11.02
C GLN A 9 4.77 13.96 9.78
N GLY A 10 3.95 13.02 9.32
CA GLY A 10 4.24 12.21 8.15
C GLY A 10 4.16 12.99 6.83
N ILE A 11 4.73 12.40 5.79
CA ILE A 11 4.65 12.90 4.41
C ILE A 11 3.19 12.97 3.98
N THR A 12 2.80 14.07 3.33
CA THR A 12 1.41 14.30 2.86
C THR A 12 1.25 14.13 1.36
N SER A 13 2.33 14.24 0.58
CA SER A 13 2.30 14.07 -0.87
C SER A 13 1.94 12.63 -1.26
N ILE A 14 1.07 12.48 -2.25
CA ILE A 14 0.66 11.19 -2.78
C ILE A 14 1.35 10.98 -4.13
N ASN A 15 2.18 9.93 -4.23
CA ASN A 15 2.90 9.59 -5.45
C ASN A 15 2.08 8.66 -6.35
N CYS A 16 1.34 7.72 -5.75
CA CYS A 16 0.50 6.76 -6.45
C CYS A 16 -0.79 6.55 -5.66
N ALA A 17 -1.89 6.33 -6.38
CA ALA A 17 -3.18 5.99 -5.79
C ALA A 17 -3.86 4.93 -6.66
N VAL A 18 -4.45 3.93 -6.01
CA VAL A 18 -5.22 2.87 -6.66
C VAL A 18 -6.48 2.61 -5.85
N HIS A 19 -7.59 2.29 -6.51
CA HIS A 19 -8.85 1.97 -5.85
C HIS A 19 -9.18 0.47 -5.98
N GLY A 20 -9.99 -0.03 -5.05
CA GLY A 20 -10.44 -1.40 -5.02
C GLY A 20 -11.30 -1.71 -3.80
N SER A 21 -11.87 -2.91 -3.75
CA SER A 21 -12.50 -3.52 -2.58
C SER A 21 -11.42 -4.27 -1.79
N PHE A 22 -10.69 -3.56 -0.94
CA PHE A 22 -9.60 -4.14 -0.14
C PHE A 22 -10.10 -4.75 1.17
N THR A 23 -11.25 -4.30 1.68
CA THR A 23 -11.88 -4.86 2.89
C THR A 23 -12.68 -6.13 2.60
N GLY A 24 -12.91 -6.47 1.32
CA GLY A 24 -13.66 -7.65 0.87
C GLY A 24 -15.16 -7.43 0.71
N ASN A 25 -15.65 -6.21 0.99
CA ASN A 25 -17.04 -5.82 0.73
C ASN A 25 -17.19 -5.30 -0.71
N SER A 26 -17.78 -6.09 -1.59
CA SER A 26 -17.92 -5.77 -3.02
C SER A 26 -18.70 -4.49 -3.34
N LYS A 27 -19.50 -3.99 -2.40
CA LYS A 27 -20.25 -2.73 -2.54
C LYS A 27 -19.46 -1.50 -2.08
N GLN A 28 -18.31 -1.72 -1.46
CA GLN A 28 -17.44 -0.68 -0.94
C GLN A 28 -16.20 -0.56 -1.81
N GLN A 29 -15.70 0.65 -1.93
CA GLN A 29 -14.42 0.94 -2.56
C GLN A 29 -13.59 1.74 -1.57
N GLU A 30 -12.34 1.34 -1.42
CA GLU A 30 -11.34 2.08 -0.68
C GLU A 30 -10.22 2.51 -1.63
N VAL A 31 -9.39 3.45 -1.18
CA VAL A 31 -8.28 3.99 -1.96
C VAL A 31 -6.99 3.67 -1.23
N CYS A 32 -6.13 2.88 -1.85
CA CYS A 32 -4.79 2.66 -1.38
C CYS A 32 -3.85 3.70 -1.99
N VAL A 33 -3.11 4.42 -1.15
CA VAL A 33 -2.21 5.49 -1.57
C VAL A 33 -0.79 5.25 -1.07
N ALA A 34 0.19 5.58 -1.91
CA ALA A 34 1.59 5.64 -1.55
C ALA A 34 2.00 7.10 -1.31
N LYS A 35 2.58 7.36 -0.14
CA LYS A 35 3.15 8.65 0.26
C LYS A 35 4.64 8.48 0.52
N GLY A 36 5.45 8.49 -0.53
CA GLY A 36 6.88 8.15 -0.46
C GLY A 36 7.10 6.74 0.10
N SER A 37 7.45 6.66 1.39
CA SER A 37 7.69 5.41 2.11
C SER A 37 6.48 4.88 2.88
N VAL A 38 5.37 5.62 2.94
CA VAL A 38 4.17 5.23 3.68
C VAL A 38 3.14 4.65 2.72
N LEU A 39 2.61 3.47 3.03
CA LEU A 39 1.44 2.91 2.39
C LEU A 39 0.21 3.15 3.28
N GLN A 40 -0.83 3.75 2.72
CA GLN A 40 -2.07 4.02 3.45
C GLN A 40 -3.28 3.47 2.72
N LEU A 41 -4.27 3.01 3.48
CA LEU A 41 -5.59 2.66 2.98
C LEU A 41 -6.59 3.68 3.50
N LEU A 42 -7.33 4.30 2.58
CA LEU A 42 -8.29 5.36 2.86
C LEU A 42 -9.70 4.89 2.55
N PHE A 43 -10.65 5.24 3.40
CA PHE A 43 -12.08 5.09 3.12
C PHE A 43 -12.67 6.44 2.74
N CYS A 44 -13.39 6.47 1.62
CA CYS A 44 -14.15 7.63 1.19
C CYS A 44 -15.62 7.37 1.51
N ASP A 45 -16.15 7.99 2.57
CA ASP A 45 -17.54 7.79 2.97
C ASP A 45 -18.50 8.48 1.99
N PRO A 46 -19.34 7.73 1.25
CA PRO A 46 -20.25 8.31 0.26
C PRO A 46 -21.38 9.12 0.90
N LYS A 47 -21.71 8.91 2.18
CA LYS A 47 -22.79 9.63 2.86
C LYS A 47 -22.34 10.99 3.37
N THR A 48 -21.14 11.06 3.93
CA THR A 48 -20.61 12.29 4.53
C THR A 48 -19.65 13.06 3.64
N GLY A 49 -19.13 12.41 2.58
CA GLY A 49 -18.08 12.97 1.73
C GLY A 49 -16.71 13.09 2.40
N LYS A 50 -16.55 12.55 3.62
CA LYS A 50 -15.29 12.61 4.37
C LYS A 50 -14.39 11.44 4.02
N ILE A 51 -13.08 11.69 4.09
CA ILE A 51 -12.05 10.67 3.92
C ILE A 51 -11.48 10.32 5.30
N SER A 52 -11.47 9.03 5.63
CA SER A 52 -10.80 8.52 6.84
C SER A 52 -9.66 7.59 6.47
N VAL A 53 -8.61 7.58 7.30
CA VAL A 53 -7.52 6.62 7.17
C VAL A 53 -7.97 5.34 7.87
N ILE A 54 -8.04 4.25 7.12
CA ILE A 54 -8.19 2.91 7.68
C ILE A 54 -6.83 2.48 8.22
N CYS A 55 -5.86 2.19 7.35
CA CYS A 55 -4.56 1.67 7.77
C CYS A 55 -3.44 2.57 7.28
N SER A 56 -2.35 2.65 8.05
CA SER A 56 -1.12 3.34 7.67
C SER A 56 0.08 2.51 8.09
N CYS A 57 1.02 2.28 7.17
CA CYS A 57 2.19 1.45 7.41
C CYS A 57 3.43 2.07 6.73
N ASP A 58 4.52 2.19 7.48
CA ASP A 58 5.81 2.52 6.92
C ASP A 58 6.42 1.28 6.25
N THR A 59 6.74 1.42 4.97
CA THR A 59 7.38 0.35 4.17
C THR A 59 8.90 0.38 4.26
N PHE A 60 9.48 1.45 4.81
CA PHE A 60 10.93 1.70 4.90
C PHE A 60 11.67 1.57 3.56
N GLY A 61 11.02 1.97 2.48
CA GLY A 61 11.58 2.03 1.13
C GLY A 61 10.89 3.09 0.29
N ILE A 62 11.15 3.09 -1.02
CA ILE A 62 10.55 4.02 -1.97
C ILE A 62 9.52 3.25 -2.80
N ILE A 63 8.24 3.56 -2.63
CA ILE A 63 7.18 2.97 -3.45
C ILE A 63 7.18 3.67 -4.81
N ARG A 64 7.39 2.90 -5.89
CA ARG A 64 7.50 3.43 -7.27
C ARG A 64 6.23 3.23 -8.07
N SER A 65 5.50 2.13 -7.82
CA SER A 65 4.21 1.89 -8.44
C SER A 65 3.33 1.00 -7.58
N LEU A 66 2.03 1.20 -7.69
CA LEU A 66 0.97 0.39 -7.10
C LEU A 66 0.05 -0.12 -8.21
N LEU A 67 -0.36 -1.38 -8.11
CA LEU A 67 -1.39 -1.97 -8.96
C LEU A 67 -2.36 -2.78 -8.11
N THR A 68 -3.60 -2.86 -8.57
CA THR A 68 -4.65 -3.65 -7.94
C THR A 68 -5.06 -4.79 -8.85
N PHE A 69 -5.35 -5.94 -8.27
CA PHE A 69 -5.88 -7.07 -9.01
C PHE A 69 -6.78 -7.93 -8.13
N ARG A 70 -7.66 -8.68 -8.80
CA ARG A 70 -8.62 -9.58 -8.16
C ARG A 70 -8.44 -10.99 -8.71
N LEU A 71 -8.49 -11.97 -7.82
CA LEU A 71 -8.57 -13.37 -8.23
C LEU A 71 -9.98 -13.71 -8.71
N THR A 72 -10.10 -14.56 -9.72
CA THR A 72 -11.41 -14.98 -10.26
C THR A 72 -12.27 -15.58 -9.15
N GLY A 73 -13.48 -15.05 -8.98
CA GLY A 73 -14.42 -15.47 -7.93
C GLY A 73 -14.18 -14.86 -6.54
N SER A 74 -13.13 -14.06 -6.35
CA SER A 74 -12.89 -13.32 -5.10
C SER A 74 -13.76 -12.05 -5.03
N SER A 75 -14.09 -11.60 -3.81
CA SER A 75 -14.67 -10.28 -3.55
C SER A 75 -13.63 -9.23 -3.12
N LYS A 76 -12.38 -9.66 -2.96
CA LYS A 76 -11.30 -8.87 -2.35
C LYS A 76 -10.17 -8.62 -3.35
N ASP A 77 -9.72 -7.38 -3.38
CA ASP A 77 -8.61 -6.92 -4.20
C ASP A 77 -7.30 -6.99 -3.41
N TYR A 78 -6.26 -7.43 -4.12
CA TYR A 78 -4.88 -7.44 -3.65
C TYR A 78 -4.13 -6.22 -4.18
N ILE A 79 -3.05 -5.85 -3.49
CA ILE A 79 -2.19 -4.73 -3.86
C ILE A 79 -0.83 -5.29 -4.26
N ALA A 80 -0.46 -5.12 -5.52
CA ALA A 80 0.90 -5.35 -5.98
C ALA A 80 1.72 -4.07 -5.79
N VAL A 81 2.82 -4.17 -5.06
CA VAL A 81 3.73 -3.07 -4.75
C VAL A 81 5.07 -3.32 -5.44
N ALA A 82 5.50 -2.36 -6.25
CA ALA A 82 6.87 -2.29 -6.74
C ALA A 82 7.62 -1.16 -6.02
N SER A 83 8.76 -1.50 -5.43
CA SER A 83 9.61 -0.59 -4.69
C SER A 83 11.06 -0.68 -5.14
N ASP A 84 11.92 0.13 -4.54
CA ASP A 84 13.37 0.05 -4.68
C ASP A 84 14.00 -1.21 -4.05
N SER A 85 13.21 -2.14 -3.50
CA SER A 85 13.74 -3.35 -2.86
C SER A 85 14.34 -4.39 -3.82
N GLY A 86 14.07 -4.29 -5.13
CA GLY A 86 14.37 -5.34 -6.12
C GLY A 86 13.46 -6.57 -5.99
N ARG A 87 12.30 -6.39 -5.35
CA ARG A 87 11.29 -7.42 -5.11
C ARG A 87 9.91 -6.92 -5.52
N ILE A 88 9.08 -7.83 -5.99
CA ILE A 88 7.64 -7.61 -6.16
C ILE A 88 6.93 -8.17 -4.94
N VAL A 89 6.03 -7.39 -4.36
CA VAL A 89 5.32 -7.73 -3.12
C VAL A 89 3.83 -7.69 -3.38
N ILE A 90 3.12 -8.74 -2.99
CA ILE A 90 1.66 -8.79 -3.03
C ILE A 90 1.15 -8.68 -1.60
N LEU A 91 0.30 -7.70 -1.36
CA LEU A 91 -0.30 -7.40 -0.07
C LEU A 91 -1.81 -7.66 -0.11
N GLU A 92 -2.33 -8.10 1.02
CA GLU A 92 -3.76 -8.19 1.32
C GLU A 92 -4.03 -7.35 2.57
N TYR A 93 -5.12 -6.58 2.59
CA TYR A 93 -5.51 -5.87 3.80
C TYR A 93 -6.30 -6.79 4.76
N SER A 94 -5.86 -6.96 6.00
CA SER A 94 -6.60 -7.72 7.01
C SER A 94 -7.42 -6.80 7.91
N SER A 95 -8.75 -6.81 7.76
CA SER A 95 -9.66 -6.04 8.63
C SER A 95 -9.60 -6.47 10.11
N GLN A 96 -9.23 -7.72 10.37
CA GLN A 96 -9.10 -8.24 11.74
C GLN A 96 -7.86 -7.70 12.44
N LYS A 97 -6.72 -7.65 11.72
CA LYS A 97 -5.45 -7.14 12.27
C LYS A 97 -5.23 -5.65 12.03
N HIS A 98 -6.08 -5.06 11.21
CA HIS A 98 -5.99 -3.66 10.79
C HIS A 98 -4.64 -3.31 10.16
N SER A 99 -4.10 -4.25 9.38
CA SER A 99 -2.75 -4.20 8.82
C SER A 99 -2.68 -4.80 7.41
N PHE A 100 -1.63 -4.44 6.68
CA PHE A 100 -1.29 -5.09 5.42
C PHE A 100 -0.53 -6.39 5.68
N GLU A 101 -1.07 -7.49 5.19
CA GLU A 101 -0.44 -8.80 5.25
C GLU A 101 0.25 -9.09 3.92
N ARG A 102 1.50 -9.51 4.00
CA ARG A 102 2.29 -9.89 2.83
C ARG A 102 1.96 -11.33 2.44
N VAL A 103 1.22 -11.48 1.34
CA VAL A 103 0.81 -12.77 0.80
C VAL A 103 1.92 -13.39 -0.04
N HIS A 104 2.61 -12.58 -0.84
CA HIS A 104 3.72 -13.04 -1.67
C HIS A 104 4.86 -12.03 -1.69
N GLN A 105 6.08 -12.52 -1.85
CA GLN A 105 7.26 -11.70 -2.05
C GLN A 105 8.27 -12.45 -2.90
N GLU A 106 8.62 -11.86 -4.04
CA GLU A 106 9.53 -12.49 -4.98
C GLU A 106 10.65 -11.55 -5.38
N THR A 107 11.88 -12.05 -5.33
CA THR A 107 13.07 -11.26 -5.66
C THR A 107 13.36 -11.43 -7.15
N TYR A 108 13.41 -10.32 -7.89
CA TYR A 108 13.73 -10.32 -9.32
C TYR A 108 15.04 -9.58 -9.63
N GLY A 109 15.58 -8.80 -8.69
CA GLY A 109 16.76 -7.99 -8.94
C GLY A 109 17.44 -7.47 -7.67
N LYS A 110 18.48 -6.66 -7.88
CA LYS A 110 19.19 -5.96 -6.80
C LYS A 110 18.39 -4.72 -6.37
N SER A 111 18.52 -4.35 -5.10
CA SER A 111 17.90 -3.14 -4.55
C SER A 111 18.47 -1.83 -5.11
N GLY A 112 17.70 -0.76 -4.96
CA GLY A 112 17.91 0.60 -5.44
C GLY A 112 17.06 0.94 -6.68
N CYS A 113 16.78 2.23 -6.87
CA CYS A 113 16.18 2.75 -8.10
C CYS A 113 17.20 2.68 -9.25
N ARG A 114 17.17 1.59 -10.04
CA ARG A 114 18.14 1.33 -11.12
C ARG A 114 17.47 1.47 -12.48
N ARG A 115 18.28 1.77 -13.49
CA ARG A 115 17.79 1.92 -14.88
C ARG A 115 17.32 0.61 -15.52
N VAL A 116 17.93 -0.52 -15.14
CA VAL A 116 17.74 -1.83 -15.79
C VAL A 116 17.02 -2.86 -14.92
N VAL A 117 16.82 -2.54 -13.64
CA VAL A 117 16.01 -3.36 -12.73
C VAL A 117 14.66 -2.64 -12.64
N PRO A 118 13.55 -3.30 -13.00
CA PRO A 118 12.22 -2.69 -13.05
C PRO A 118 11.89 -1.84 -11.82
#